data_AF-A0A9J6CX27-F1
#
_entry.id   AF-A0A9J6CX27-F1
#
_cell.length_a   1.000
_cell.length_b   1.000
_cell.length_c   1.000
_cell.angle_alpha   90.00
_cell.angle_beta   90.00
_cell.angle_gamma   90.00
#
_symmetry.space_group_name_H-M   'P 1'
#
loop_
_entity.id
_entity.type
_entity.pdbx_description
1 polymer ?
#
loop_
_entity_poly.entity_id
_entity_poly.type
_entity_poly.pdbx_seq_one_letter_code
_entity_poly.pdbx_strand_id
1 'polypeptide(L)'
;MEMGLKHALFDEYLLHDTVYVALAGVTVLAAMWAYTQCFLVTAFTCMAVDFSLGTAYFLYTTVFRISFFPFMNVLTLTIAIGIGADDAFIYCKTWGAAKAEKNSGTLVKLVRDTLHHACLSMLVTSVTTAAAFFASCPVCRHGCAGELLFHGDVVARGSHRGREVVLLHVLPVRAPFGVYLPRLKRFWCCAPVCAALWLLHHSLSEGVRVFYDKLLPCVVIRLRWLWLLSLALVAADGAVAIFVHPRLRLPESPEFQLLSASHLFKRYDLDLKERFWFAKARNRDPFHQLPIHIIWGVLPVDTGDYLNPSNKGAVVFDSAIDVAEPPPQEWLLSFCKRLRAQSFHRSALGVLFSGCFIETLKSWMERRCVDSFKQTSGPNLTNARGARRVRAAVYEDVEGAVYKWFVDVRWRNIPVFGPMIEQKAKDLAFLLGRNDFRGGSGCLPRFKERHDIVGKAVTGESKAADLDSVEKWLEENWRHIAARYRVEDIFNADETALFWQMLPNKTVSWRQDKRRQGKQSSCVRAVGS
;
A
#
# COMPACT_ATOMS: atom_id res chain seq x y z
N MET A 1 -19.46 -9.56 -4.05
CA MET A 1 -18.52 -10.67 -4.32
C MET A 1 -17.11 -10.10 -4.26
N GLU A 2 -16.31 -10.42 -3.24
CA GLU A 2 -14.89 -10.05 -3.18
C GLU A 2 -14.07 -11.18 -3.80
N MET A 3 -13.87 -11.16 -5.13
CA MET A 3 -13.10 -12.18 -5.85
C MET A 3 -11.64 -11.78 -6.11
N GLY A 4 -11.16 -10.68 -5.53
CA GLY A 4 -9.81 -10.16 -5.79
C GLY A 4 -9.58 -9.59 -7.20
N LEU A 5 -10.59 -9.63 -8.09
CA LEU A 5 -10.48 -9.26 -9.51
C LEU A 5 -10.59 -7.74 -9.79
N LYS A 6 -10.71 -6.90 -8.74
CA LYS A 6 -11.01 -5.47 -8.91
C LYS A 6 -9.95 -4.73 -9.73
N HIS A 7 -8.67 -5.03 -9.50
CA HIS A 7 -7.55 -4.39 -10.21
C HIS A 7 -7.46 -4.85 -11.66
N ALA A 8 -7.55 -6.15 -11.92
CA ALA A 8 -7.52 -6.68 -13.28
C ALA A 8 -8.68 -6.15 -14.13
N LEU A 9 -9.90 -6.06 -13.56
CA LEU A 9 -11.05 -5.49 -14.27
C LEU A 9 -10.87 -3.99 -14.53
N PHE A 10 -10.27 -3.27 -13.57
CA PHE A 10 -9.99 -1.84 -13.74
C PHE A 10 -9.02 -1.60 -14.90
N ASP A 11 -7.96 -2.40 -15.02
CA ASP A 11 -7.00 -2.28 -16.12
C ASP A 11 -7.64 -2.56 -17.49
N GLU A 12 -8.52 -3.57 -17.57
CA GLU A 12 -9.26 -3.88 -18.80
C GLU A 12 -10.24 -2.76 -19.18
N TYR A 13 -10.99 -2.22 -18.21
CA TYR A 13 -11.90 -1.11 -18.45
C TYR A 13 -11.16 0.18 -18.81
N LEU A 14 -9.99 0.43 -18.23
CA LEU A 14 -9.17 1.58 -18.59
C LEU A 14 -8.80 1.53 -20.08
N LEU A 15 -8.39 0.36 -20.59
CA LEU A 15 -8.09 0.18 -22.01
C LEU A 15 -9.32 0.41 -22.89
N HIS A 16 -10.48 -0.13 -22.50
CA HIS A 16 -11.72 0.12 -23.23
C HIS A 16 -12.12 1.61 -23.21
N ASP A 17 -11.95 2.28 -22.08
CA ASP A 17 -12.32 3.69 -21.91
C ASP A 17 -11.39 4.65 -22.65
N THR A 18 -10.16 4.24 -22.99
CA THR A 18 -9.30 5.03 -23.88
C THR A 18 -9.94 5.29 -25.25
N VAL A 19 -10.87 4.45 -25.70
CA VAL A 19 -11.65 4.68 -26.93
C VAL A 19 -12.54 5.91 -26.80
N TYR A 20 -13.15 6.15 -25.63
CA TYR A 20 -13.95 7.36 -25.40
C TYR A 20 -13.08 8.62 -25.37
N VAL A 21 -11.88 8.54 -24.81
CA VAL A 21 -10.89 9.62 -24.86
C VAL A 21 -10.51 9.92 -26.31
N ALA A 22 -10.27 8.89 -27.13
CA ALA A 22 -9.99 9.05 -28.55
C ALA A 22 -11.19 9.67 -29.31
N LEU A 23 -12.41 9.22 -29.02
CA LEU A 23 -13.64 9.77 -29.60
C LEU A 23 -13.81 11.25 -29.23
N ALA A 24 -13.58 11.61 -27.97
CA ALA A 24 -13.60 13.00 -27.51
C ALA A 24 -12.56 13.84 -28.26
N GLY A 25 -11.32 13.35 -28.41
CA GLY A 25 -10.28 13.98 -29.23
C GLY A 25 -10.76 14.24 -30.67
N VAL A 26 -11.31 13.22 -31.34
CA VAL A 26 -11.85 13.34 -32.71
C VAL A 26 -12.96 14.38 -32.78
N THR A 27 -13.87 14.43 -31.80
CA THR A 27 -14.94 15.44 -31.79
C THR A 27 -14.41 16.87 -31.64
N VAL A 28 -13.40 17.10 -30.81
CA VAL A 28 -12.76 18.41 -30.67
C VAL A 28 -12.06 18.80 -31.97
N LEU A 29 -11.35 17.88 -32.61
CA LEU A 29 -10.69 18.12 -33.90
C LEU A 29 -11.70 18.41 -35.03
N ALA A 30 -12.83 17.71 -35.05
CA ALA A 30 -13.92 17.98 -35.98
C ALA A 30 -14.53 19.37 -35.76
N ALA A 31 -14.78 19.76 -34.51
CA ALA A 31 -15.25 21.10 -34.16
C ALA A 31 -14.22 22.18 -34.55
N MET A 32 -12.94 21.90 -34.34
CA MET A 32 -11.85 22.79 -34.72
C MET A 32 -11.76 22.96 -36.25
N TRP A 33 -11.98 21.89 -37.01
CA TRP A 33 -11.99 21.94 -38.46
C TRP A 33 -13.19 22.73 -38.98
N ALA A 34 -14.36 22.50 -38.39
CA ALA A 34 -15.56 23.28 -38.66
C ALA A 34 -15.35 24.78 -38.39
N TYR A 35 -14.63 25.16 -37.33
CA TYR A 35 -14.35 26.57 -37.05
C TYR A 35 -13.29 27.18 -37.97
N THR A 36 -12.14 26.52 -38.13
CA THR A 36 -10.99 27.07 -38.88
C THR A 36 -11.23 27.09 -40.40
N GLN A 37 -12.17 26.26 -40.90
CA GLN A 37 -12.47 26.08 -42.33
C GLN A 37 -11.23 25.64 -43.16
N CYS A 38 -10.19 25.13 -42.50
CA CYS A 38 -8.94 24.70 -43.13
C CYS A 38 -8.40 23.44 -42.46
N PHE A 39 -8.44 22.32 -43.17
CA PHE A 39 -7.95 21.03 -42.70
C PHE A 39 -6.44 21.05 -42.37
N LEU A 40 -5.64 21.82 -43.11
CA LEU A 40 -4.20 21.89 -42.88
C LEU A 40 -3.88 22.51 -41.51
N VAL A 41 -4.60 23.58 -41.15
CA VAL A 41 -4.40 24.23 -39.84
C VAL A 41 -4.72 23.26 -38.72
N THR A 42 -5.81 22.51 -38.82
CA THR A 42 -6.16 21.50 -37.82
C THR A 42 -5.18 20.33 -37.77
N ALA A 43 -4.68 19.87 -38.92
CA ALA A 43 -3.69 18.80 -38.95
C ALA A 43 -2.37 19.22 -38.29
N PHE A 44 -1.89 20.45 -38.56
CA PHE A 44 -0.68 20.97 -37.94
C PHE A 44 -0.82 21.20 -36.44
N THR A 45 -1.99 21.63 -35.97
CA THR A 45 -2.23 21.78 -34.52
C THR A 45 -2.28 20.42 -33.82
N CYS A 46 -2.83 19.37 -34.46
CA CYS A 46 -2.74 18.00 -33.94
C CYS A 46 -1.28 17.56 -33.81
N MET A 47 -0.50 17.69 -34.88
CA MET A 47 0.92 17.31 -34.87
C MET A 47 1.71 18.09 -33.81
N ALA A 48 1.37 19.36 -33.57
CA ALA A 48 1.99 20.16 -32.52
C ALA A 48 1.68 19.61 -31.12
N VAL A 49 0.43 19.23 -30.86
CA VAL A 49 0.01 18.61 -29.60
C VAL A 49 0.70 17.25 -29.40
N ASP A 50 0.69 16.38 -30.41
CA ASP A 50 1.35 15.07 -30.36
C ASP A 50 2.85 15.20 -30.09
N PHE A 51 3.51 16.14 -30.77
CA PHE A 51 4.93 16.40 -30.53
C PHE A 51 5.16 16.93 -29.11
N SER A 52 4.29 17.82 -28.61
CA SER A 52 4.40 18.35 -27.25
C SER A 52 4.31 17.22 -26.22
N LEU A 53 3.37 16.29 -26.38
CA LEU A 53 3.21 15.10 -25.54
C LEU A 53 4.44 14.18 -25.62
N GLY A 54 4.98 13.95 -26.81
CA GLY A 54 6.18 13.15 -27.01
C GLY A 54 7.40 13.76 -26.30
N THR A 55 7.58 15.08 -26.36
CA THR A 55 8.67 15.74 -25.63
C THR A 55 8.46 15.80 -24.12
N ALA A 56 7.21 15.93 -23.67
CA ALA A 56 6.81 15.80 -22.27
C ALA A 56 7.22 14.43 -21.72
N TYR A 57 6.83 13.38 -22.42
CA TYR A 57 7.17 12.01 -22.07
C TYR A 57 8.67 11.77 -22.07
N PHE A 58 9.38 12.29 -23.07
CA PHE A 58 10.84 12.17 -23.13
C PHE A 58 11.55 12.83 -21.93
N LEU A 59 11.16 14.06 -21.53
CA LEU A 59 11.75 14.65 -20.31
C LEU A 59 11.35 13.88 -19.07
N TYR A 60 10.09 13.46 -18.97
CA TYR A 60 9.57 12.69 -17.84
C TYR A 60 10.40 11.42 -17.58
N THR A 61 10.61 10.60 -18.61
CA THR A 61 11.30 9.32 -18.47
C THR A 61 12.82 9.45 -18.51
N THR A 62 13.36 10.34 -19.34
CA THR A 62 14.80 10.35 -19.65
C THR A 62 15.56 11.38 -18.81
N VAL A 63 14.98 12.57 -18.63
CA VAL A 63 15.63 13.68 -17.92
C VAL A 63 15.31 13.64 -16.44
N PHE A 64 14.03 13.56 -16.07
CA PHE A 64 13.58 13.45 -14.68
C PHE A 64 13.70 12.03 -14.12
N ARG A 65 13.91 11.02 -14.99
CA ARG A 65 14.10 9.60 -14.61
C ARG A 65 12.98 9.06 -13.72
N ILE A 66 11.75 9.52 -13.93
CA ILE A 66 10.60 9.04 -13.17
C ILE A 66 10.14 7.72 -13.79
N SER A 67 10.28 6.63 -13.04
CA SER A 67 9.94 5.27 -13.49
C SER A 67 8.45 4.94 -13.37
N PHE A 68 7.74 5.63 -12.47
CA PHE A 68 6.32 5.39 -12.22
C PHE A 68 5.45 6.24 -13.14
N PHE A 69 4.56 5.60 -13.90
CA PHE A 69 3.61 6.29 -14.80
C PHE A 69 2.16 5.98 -14.39
N PRO A 70 1.48 6.88 -13.66
CA PRO A 70 0.10 6.66 -13.22
C PRO A 70 -0.89 6.73 -14.40
N PHE A 71 -2.00 5.99 -14.29
CA PHE A 71 -3.06 5.96 -15.32
C PHE A 71 -3.73 7.33 -15.55
N MET A 72 -3.70 8.22 -14.54
CA MET A 72 -4.26 9.56 -14.65
C MET A 72 -3.56 10.41 -15.72
N ASN A 73 -2.30 10.13 -16.05
CA ASN A 73 -1.57 10.78 -17.14
C ASN A 73 -2.21 10.55 -18.53
N VAL A 74 -3.11 9.56 -18.67
CA VAL A 74 -3.90 9.40 -19.91
C VAL A 74 -4.87 10.57 -20.11
N LEU A 75 -5.35 11.19 -19.02
CA LEU A 75 -6.22 12.37 -19.08
C LEU A 75 -5.49 13.59 -19.66
N THR A 76 -4.16 13.66 -19.53
CA THR A 76 -3.35 14.75 -20.08
C THR A 76 -3.57 14.94 -21.58
N LEU A 77 -3.78 13.86 -22.33
CA LEU A 77 -4.05 13.93 -23.77
C LEU A 77 -5.31 14.77 -24.06
N THR A 78 -6.39 14.54 -23.32
CA THR A 78 -7.66 15.26 -23.51
C THR A 78 -7.50 16.74 -23.14
N ILE A 79 -6.84 17.01 -22.01
CA ILE A 79 -6.59 18.38 -21.54
C ILE A 79 -5.70 19.14 -22.54
N ALA A 80 -4.66 18.49 -23.08
CA ALA A 80 -3.74 19.08 -24.04
C ALA A 80 -4.42 19.45 -25.37
N ILE A 81 -5.30 18.59 -25.88
CA ILE A 81 -6.08 18.88 -27.10
C ILE A 81 -7.00 20.10 -26.87
N GLY A 82 -7.64 20.19 -25.71
CA GLY A 82 -8.51 21.33 -25.36
C GLY A 82 -7.75 22.66 -25.31
N ILE A 83 -6.64 22.71 -24.55
CA ILE A 83 -5.82 23.92 -24.42
C ILE A 83 -5.19 24.30 -25.77
N GLY A 84 -4.69 23.32 -26.53
CA GLY A 84 -4.10 23.57 -27.85
C GLY A 84 -5.10 24.08 -28.89
N ALA A 85 -6.36 23.64 -28.83
CA ALA A 85 -7.43 24.13 -29.70
C ALA A 85 -7.80 25.60 -29.39
N ASP A 86 -7.85 25.98 -28.11
CA ASP A 86 -8.15 27.36 -27.68
C ASP A 86 -7.14 28.37 -28.25
N ASP A 87 -5.85 28.09 -28.15
CA ASP A 87 -4.79 28.95 -28.68
C ASP A 87 -4.92 29.12 -30.21
N ALA A 88 -5.24 28.04 -30.92
CA ALA A 88 -5.46 28.08 -32.35
C ALA A 88 -6.71 28.90 -32.74
N PHE A 89 -7.78 28.87 -31.93
CA PHE A 89 -8.97 29.68 -32.14
C PHE A 89 -8.71 31.17 -31.94
N ILE A 90 -7.98 31.54 -30.88
CA ILE A 90 -7.58 32.93 -30.62
C ILE A 90 -6.78 33.47 -31.80
N TYR A 91 -5.77 32.73 -32.25
CA TYR A 91 -4.93 33.15 -33.36
C TYR A 91 -5.70 33.26 -34.69
N CYS A 92 -6.53 32.28 -35.03
CA CYS A 92 -7.31 32.31 -36.27
C CYS A 92 -8.30 33.49 -36.32
N LYS A 93 -8.83 33.90 -35.16
CA LYS A 93 -9.74 35.05 -35.03
C LYS A 93 -9.00 36.37 -35.16
N THR A 94 -7.89 36.57 -34.45
CA THR A 94 -7.07 37.79 -34.55
C THR A 94 -6.52 37.97 -35.96
N TRP A 95 -6.10 36.88 -36.61
CA TRP A 95 -5.70 36.89 -38.02
C TRP A 95 -6.83 37.35 -38.95
N GLY A 96 -8.04 36.81 -38.75
CA GLY A 96 -9.21 37.22 -39.53
C GLY A 96 -9.56 38.69 -39.36
N ALA A 97 -9.49 39.20 -38.13
CA ALA A 97 -9.74 40.61 -37.81
C ALA A 97 -8.68 41.53 -38.44
N ALA A 98 -7.39 41.23 -38.28
CA ALA A 98 -6.30 42.02 -38.84
C ALA A 98 -6.30 42.02 -40.38
N LYS A 99 -6.74 40.92 -41.01
CA LYS A 99 -6.91 40.86 -42.48
C LYS A 99 -8.09 41.71 -42.97
N ALA A 100 -9.12 41.93 -42.14
CA ALA A 100 -10.28 42.74 -42.49
C ALA A 100 -10.00 44.26 -42.40
N GLU A 101 -8.94 44.67 -41.71
CA GLU A 101 -8.54 46.07 -41.64
C GLU A 101 -7.90 46.56 -42.95
N LYS A 102 -8.31 47.75 -43.42
CA LYS A 102 -7.88 48.35 -44.71
C LYS A 102 -6.38 48.68 -44.80
N ASN A 103 -5.62 48.56 -43.71
CA ASN A 103 -4.18 48.85 -43.64
C ASN A 103 -3.29 47.59 -43.80
N SER A 104 -3.80 46.54 -44.44
CA SER A 104 -3.06 45.31 -44.72
C SER A 104 -1.90 45.58 -45.70
N GLY A 105 -0.77 46.03 -45.15
CA GLY A 105 0.50 46.15 -45.87
C GLY A 105 1.11 44.78 -46.20
N THR A 106 2.43 44.74 -46.37
CA THR A 106 3.21 43.51 -46.60
C THR A 106 2.83 42.41 -45.59
N LEU A 107 2.81 41.14 -46.02
CA LEU A 107 2.47 39.97 -45.19
C LEU A 107 3.21 39.95 -43.84
N VAL A 108 4.46 40.42 -43.83
CA VAL A 108 5.29 40.56 -42.62
C VAL A 108 4.65 41.47 -41.57
N LYS A 109 4.06 42.59 -41.98
CA LYS A 109 3.36 43.52 -41.08
C LYS A 109 2.11 42.86 -40.51
N LEU A 110 1.32 42.18 -41.34
CA LEU A 110 0.13 41.45 -40.88
C LEU A 110 0.49 40.36 -39.85
N VAL A 111 1.53 39.57 -40.11
CA VAL A 111 2.00 38.54 -39.17
C VAL A 111 2.49 39.16 -37.86
N ARG A 112 3.26 40.24 -37.93
CA ARG A 112 3.76 40.93 -36.73
C ARG A 112 2.62 41.47 -35.87
N ASP A 113 1.67 42.17 -36.49
CA ASP A 113 0.59 42.83 -35.77
C ASP A 113 -0.37 41.78 -35.16
N THR A 114 -0.67 40.70 -35.87
CA THR A 114 -1.46 39.57 -35.35
C THR A 114 -0.77 38.84 -34.21
N LEU A 115 0.53 38.57 -34.34
CA LEU A 115 1.32 37.91 -33.30
C LEU A 115 1.41 38.77 -32.04
N HIS A 116 1.58 40.08 -32.17
CA HIS A 116 1.65 40.99 -31.02
C HIS A 116 0.38 40.94 -30.17
N HIS A 117 -0.79 40.89 -30.80
CA HIS A 117 -2.08 40.80 -30.09
C HIS A 117 -2.40 39.39 -29.57
N ALA A 118 -2.07 38.34 -30.32
CA ALA A 118 -2.41 36.98 -29.93
C ALA A 118 -1.42 36.36 -28.93
N CYS A 119 -0.12 36.64 -29.07
CA CYS A 119 0.95 36.00 -28.29
C CYS A 119 0.81 36.25 -26.79
N LEU A 120 0.48 37.48 -26.38
CA LEU A 120 0.29 37.81 -24.97
C LEU A 120 -0.89 37.04 -24.36
N SER A 121 -2.00 36.92 -25.09
CA SER A 121 -3.16 36.15 -24.64
C SER A 121 -2.84 34.66 -24.50
N MET A 122 -2.22 34.06 -25.52
CA MET A 122 -1.85 32.63 -25.53
C MET A 122 -0.77 32.29 -24.49
N LEU A 123 0.15 33.22 -24.22
CA LEU A 123 1.17 33.05 -23.18
C LEU A 123 0.53 33.04 -21.79
N VAL A 124 -0.37 33.99 -21.50
CA VAL A 124 -1.01 34.10 -20.19
C VAL A 124 -1.86 32.87 -19.89
N THR A 125 -2.66 32.39 -20.85
CA THR A 125 -3.47 31.17 -20.68
C THR A 125 -2.60 29.95 -20.38
N SER A 126 -1.52 29.77 -21.14
CA SER A 126 -0.60 28.64 -20.97
C SER A 126 0.21 28.70 -19.67
N VAL A 127 0.70 29.88 -19.30
CA VAL A 127 1.51 30.05 -18.07
C VAL A 127 0.65 29.87 -16.83
N THR A 128 -0.57 30.40 -16.82
CA THR A 128 -1.48 30.26 -15.66
C THR A 128 -1.93 28.81 -15.46
N THR A 129 -2.23 28.08 -16.54
CA THR A 129 -2.55 26.64 -16.48
C THR A 129 -1.34 25.80 -16.05
N ALA A 130 -0.17 26.02 -16.63
CA ALA A 130 1.06 25.31 -16.22
C ALA A 130 1.43 25.62 -14.76
N ALA A 131 1.31 26.88 -14.32
CA ALA A 131 1.59 27.29 -12.95
C ALA A 131 0.70 26.59 -11.92
N ALA A 132 -0.58 26.37 -12.23
CA ALA A 132 -1.49 25.63 -11.35
C ALA A 132 -1.03 24.18 -11.14
N PHE A 133 -0.58 23.50 -12.21
CA PHE A 133 -0.04 22.15 -12.11
C PHE A 133 1.29 22.11 -11.34
N PHE A 134 2.23 23.02 -11.65
CA PHE A 134 3.52 23.06 -10.95
C PHE A 134 3.39 23.45 -9.48
N ALA A 135 2.51 24.38 -9.13
CA ALA A 135 2.27 24.79 -7.74
C ALA A 135 1.69 23.67 -6.87
N SER A 136 1.03 22.69 -7.48
CA SER A 136 0.41 21.56 -6.79
C SER A 136 1.38 20.40 -6.51
N CYS A 137 2.55 20.39 -7.17
CA CYS A 137 3.56 19.32 -7.07
C CYS A 137 4.12 19.13 -5.63
N PRO A 138 4.50 20.18 -4.87
CA PRO A 138 5.08 20.02 -3.52
C PRO A 138 4.10 19.43 -2.50
N VAL A 139 2.80 19.68 -2.68
CA VAL A 139 1.74 19.20 -1.79
C VAL A 139 1.52 17.69 -1.97
N CYS A 140 1.72 17.20 -3.20
CA CYS A 140 1.48 15.82 -3.58
C CYS A 140 2.73 14.94 -3.44
N ARG A 141 3.17 14.68 -2.20
CA ARG A 141 4.44 13.97 -1.91
C ARG A 141 4.52 12.53 -2.45
N HIS A 142 3.41 11.89 -2.83
CA HIS A 142 3.40 10.50 -3.32
C HIS A 142 2.52 10.34 -4.56
N GLY A 143 3.10 9.77 -5.63
CA GLY A 143 2.39 9.33 -6.83
C GLY A 143 1.85 10.42 -7.75
N CYS A 144 1.26 11.49 -7.20
CA CYS A 144 0.61 12.56 -7.96
C CYS A 144 1.57 13.70 -8.34
N ALA A 145 2.73 13.85 -7.67
CA ALA A 145 3.75 14.84 -8.05
C ALA A 145 4.28 14.62 -9.47
N GLY A 146 4.57 13.36 -9.84
CA GLY A 146 5.01 13.01 -11.19
C GLY A 146 3.94 13.35 -12.24
N GLU A 147 2.68 13.02 -11.95
CA GLU A 147 1.54 13.38 -12.81
C GLU A 147 1.45 14.89 -13.03
N LEU A 148 1.44 15.69 -11.95
CA LEU A 148 1.33 17.14 -12.05
C LEU A 148 2.51 17.76 -12.80
N LEU A 149 3.72 17.20 -12.64
CA LEU A 149 4.89 17.59 -13.42
C LEU A 149 4.67 17.32 -14.91
N PHE A 150 4.18 16.13 -15.26
CA PHE A 150 3.88 15.74 -16.65
C PHE A 150 2.83 16.66 -17.29
N HIS A 151 1.73 16.92 -16.58
CA HIS A 151 0.67 17.83 -17.05
C HIS A 151 1.18 19.27 -17.26
N GLY A 152 1.88 19.83 -16.28
CA GLY A 152 2.41 21.20 -16.37
C GLY A 152 3.41 21.36 -17.52
N ASP A 153 4.20 20.32 -17.77
CA ASP A 153 5.24 20.29 -18.79
C ASP A 153 4.67 20.14 -20.21
N VAL A 154 3.63 19.31 -20.40
CA VAL A 154 2.85 19.25 -21.64
C VAL A 154 2.27 20.63 -21.98
N VAL A 155 1.66 21.31 -21.00
CA VAL A 155 1.04 22.63 -21.22
C VAL A 155 2.08 23.71 -21.53
N ALA A 156 3.17 23.77 -20.77
CA ALA A 156 4.25 24.74 -20.98
C ALA A 156 4.86 24.60 -22.39
N ARG A 157 5.05 23.36 -22.86
CA ARG A 157 5.66 23.09 -24.16
C ARG A 157 4.69 23.12 -25.32
N GLY A 158 3.44 22.76 -25.10
CA GLY A 158 2.34 23.01 -26.05
C GLY A 158 2.26 24.49 -26.42
N SER A 159 2.42 25.38 -25.43
CA SER A 159 2.48 26.83 -25.67
C SER A 159 3.67 27.28 -26.52
N HIS A 160 4.87 26.77 -26.22
CA HIS A 160 6.09 27.13 -26.95
C HIS A 160 6.06 26.61 -28.39
N ARG A 161 5.72 25.32 -28.55
CA ARG A 161 5.62 24.64 -29.84
C ARG A 161 4.44 25.10 -30.68
N GLY A 162 3.30 25.38 -30.05
CA GLY A 162 2.13 25.96 -30.70
C GLY A 162 2.48 27.32 -31.31
N ARG A 163 3.23 28.16 -30.58
CA ARG A 163 3.77 29.41 -31.12
C ARG A 163 4.72 29.19 -32.28
N GLU A 164 5.66 28.24 -32.19
CA GLU A 164 6.58 27.92 -33.30
C GLU A 164 5.86 27.39 -34.54
N VAL A 165 4.89 26.49 -34.39
CA VAL A 165 4.13 25.90 -35.50
C VAL A 165 3.20 26.92 -36.16
N VAL A 166 2.52 27.76 -35.35
CA VAL A 166 1.69 28.87 -35.83
C VAL A 166 2.55 29.93 -36.54
N LEU A 167 3.74 30.23 -36.02
CA LEU A 167 4.68 31.19 -36.61
C LEU A 167 5.32 30.68 -37.91
N LEU A 168 5.64 29.38 -37.98
CA LEU A 168 6.40 28.79 -39.09
C LEU A 168 5.50 28.43 -40.30
N HIS A 169 4.19 28.17 -40.12
CA HIS A 169 3.36 27.59 -41.18
C HIS A 169 2.08 28.35 -41.55
N VAL A 170 1.71 29.45 -40.88
CA VAL A 170 0.64 30.36 -41.39
C VAL A 170 1.15 31.22 -42.57
N LEU A 171 2.45 31.14 -42.89
CA LEU A 171 3.11 31.93 -43.93
C LEU A 171 2.85 31.47 -45.38
N PRO A 172 2.20 30.33 -45.65
CA PRO A 172 1.26 30.33 -46.78
C PRO A 172 0.03 29.43 -46.54
N VAL A 173 -1.06 29.73 -47.23
CA VAL A 173 -2.27 28.89 -47.34
C VAL A 173 -3.29 29.06 -46.21
N ARG A 174 -3.81 30.28 -46.07
CA ARG A 174 -5.27 30.43 -46.07
C ARG A 174 -5.73 30.63 -47.52
N ALA A 175 -5.47 29.64 -48.38
CA ALA A 175 -6.29 29.49 -49.57
C ALA A 175 -7.67 29.09 -49.05
N PRO A 176 -8.72 29.89 -49.30
CA PRO A 176 -10.04 29.50 -48.85
C PRO A 176 -10.36 28.11 -49.41
N PHE A 177 -11.12 27.32 -48.65
CA PHE A 177 -11.68 26.04 -49.09
C PHE A 177 -12.36 26.15 -50.48
N GLY A 178 -12.79 27.36 -50.88
CA GLY A 178 -13.26 27.71 -52.22
C GLY A 178 -12.23 27.74 -53.37
N VAL A 179 -10.91 27.62 -53.13
CA VAL A 179 -9.86 27.57 -54.17
C VAL A 179 -9.46 26.13 -54.53
N TYR A 180 -9.75 25.15 -53.66
CA TYR A 180 -9.56 23.72 -53.99
C TYR A 180 -10.76 23.12 -54.73
N LEU A 181 -11.95 23.72 -54.59
CA LEU A 181 -13.19 23.30 -55.26
C LEU A 181 -13.21 23.44 -56.80
N PRO A 182 -12.54 24.41 -57.47
CA PRO A 182 -12.46 24.43 -58.92
C PRO A 182 -11.64 23.24 -59.48
N ARG A 183 -10.75 22.63 -58.68
CA ARG A 183 -9.92 21.49 -59.10
C ARG A 183 -10.51 20.12 -58.74
N LEU A 184 -11.41 20.05 -57.75
CA LEU A 184 -12.10 18.81 -57.34
C LEU A 184 -13.43 18.53 -58.07
N LYS A 185 -13.83 19.39 -59.03
CA LYS A 185 -14.96 19.13 -59.95
C LYS A 185 -14.80 17.87 -60.83
N ARG A 186 -13.71 17.11 -60.69
CA ARG A 186 -13.36 15.97 -61.56
C ARG A 186 -13.68 14.59 -60.97
N PHE A 187 -14.16 14.48 -59.72
CA PHE A 187 -14.57 13.20 -59.14
C PHE A 187 -16.06 13.19 -58.76
N TRP A 188 -16.83 12.45 -59.56
CA TRP A 188 -18.28 12.33 -59.54
C TRP A 188 -18.73 11.28 -58.52
N CYS A 189 -19.48 11.70 -57.50
CA CYS A 189 -20.59 11.00 -56.79
C CYS A 189 -21.00 11.73 -55.49
N CYS A 190 -20.10 12.51 -54.87
CA CYS A 190 -20.37 13.21 -53.59
C CYS A 190 -20.76 14.69 -53.74
N ALA A 191 -20.90 15.22 -54.96
CA ALA A 191 -21.12 16.64 -55.21
C ALA A 191 -22.39 17.27 -54.60
N PRO A 192 -23.59 16.62 -54.64
CA PRO A 192 -24.80 17.25 -54.09
C PRO A 192 -24.85 17.18 -52.56
N VAL A 193 -24.38 16.09 -51.96
CA VAL A 193 -24.35 15.92 -50.49
C VAL A 193 -23.33 16.87 -49.86
N CYS A 194 -22.13 16.98 -50.43
CA CYS A 194 -21.12 17.93 -49.94
C CYS A 194 -21.57 19.39 -50.12
N ALA A 195 -22.28 19.73 -51.21
CA ALA A 195 -22.82 21.06 -51.41
C ALA A 195 -23.93 21.41 -50.40
N ALA A 196 -24.85 20.47 -50.12
CA ALA A 196 -25.89 20.64 -49.13
C ALA A 196 -25.33 20.78 -47.71
N LEU A 197 -24.36 19.96 -47.33
CA LEU A 197 -23.66 20.05 -46.04
C LEU A 197 -22.89 21.36 -45.89
N TRP A 198 -22.25 21.86 -46.96
CA TRP A 198 -21.56 23.13 -46.93
C TRP A 198 -22.50 24.32 -46.79
N LEU A 199 -23.63 24.33 -47.51
CA LEU A 199 -24.69 25.34 -47.38
C LEU A 199 -25.30 25.35 -45.97
N LEU A 200 -25.60 24.17 -45.41
CA LEU A 200 -26.10 24.03 -44.06
C LEU A 200 -25.09 24.56 -43.04
N HIS A 201 -23.81 24.15 -43.14
CA HIS A 201 -22.74 24.62 -42.28
C HIS A 201 -22.57 26.14 -42.37
N HIS A 202 -22.57 26.70 -43.57
CA HIS A 202 -22.43 28.15 -43.77
C HIS A 202 -23.61 28.93 -43.18
N SER A 203 -24.84 28.46 -43.41
CA SER A 203 -26.05 29.07 -42.85
C SER A 203 -26.07 29.00 -41.31
N LEU A 204 -25.67 27.87 -40.72
CA LEU A 204 -25.53 27.73 -39.27
C LEU A 204 -24.44 28.65 -38.72
N SER A 205 -23.28 28.71 -39.37
CA SER A 205 -22.16 29.56 -38.95
C SER A 205 -22.54 31.05 -38.95
N GLU A 206 -23.27 31.51 -39.96
CA GLU A 206 -23.76 32.90 -40.01
C GLU A 206 -24.85 33.15 -38.96
N GLY A 207 -25.76 32.21 -38.75
CA GLY A 207 -26.77 32.30 -37.67
C GLY A 207 -26.14 32.41 -36.28
N VAL A 208 -25.14 31.58 -36.00
CA VAL A 208 -24.35 31.62 -34.76
C VAL A 208 -23.62 32.96 -34.63
N ARG A 209 -23.02 33.46 -35.72
CA ARG A 209 -22.32 34.76 -35.71
C ARG A 209 -23.25 35.91 -35.38
N VAL A 210 -24.45 35.96 -35.98
CA VAL A 210 -25.46 36.98 -35.66
C VAL A 210 -25.90 36.90 -34.21
N PHE A 211 -26.11 35.69 -33.68
CA PHE A 211 -26.43 35.49 -32.27
C PHE A 211 -25.34 36.04 -31.34
N TYR A 212 -24.07 35.72 -31.59
CA TYR A 212 -22.95 36.17 -30.75
C TYR A 212 -22.61 37.65 -30.92
N ASP A 213 -22.70 38.22 -32.12
CA ASP A 213 -22.28 39.61 -32.38
C ASP A 213 -23.38 40.63 -32.06
N LYS A 214 -24.66 40.24 -32.15
CA LYS A 214 -25.80 41.16 -32.00
C LYS A 214 -26.68 40.83 -30.81
N LEU A 215 -27.12 39.59 -30.69
CA LEU A 215 -28.12 39.22 -29.69
C LEU A 215 -27.52 39.09 -28.29
N LEU A 216 -26.40 38.39 -28.15
CA LEU A 216 -25.74 38.16 -26.86
C LEU A 216 -25.30 39.47 -26.17
N PRO A 217 -24.64 40.44 -26.84
CA PRO A 217 -24.31 41.73 -26.22
C PRO A 217 -25.56 42.52 -25.82
N CYS A 218 -26.61 42.49 -26.63
CA CYS A 218 -27.87 43.17 -26.33
C CYS A 218 -28.51 42.59 -25.04
N VAL A 219 -28.58 41.27 -24.94
CA VAL A 219 -29.12 40.56 -23.77
C VAL A 219 -28.28 40.81 -22.52
N VAL A 220 -26.95 40.69 -22.61
CA VAL A 220 -26.04 40.86 -21.47
C VAL A 220 -26.07 42.30 -20.95
N ILE A 221 -26.03 43.31 -21.83
CA ILE A 221 -26.02 44.72 -21.42
C ILE A 221 -27.39 45.15 -20.88
N ARG A 222 -28.48 44.75 -21.55
CA ARG A 222 -29.85 45.14 -21.15
C ARG A 222 -30.28 44.50 -19.84
N LEU A 223 -29.87 43.25 -19.58
CA LEU A 223 -30.20 42.50 -18.37
C LEU A 223 -29.05 42.45 -17.36
N ARG A 224 -28.09 43.39 -17.39
CA ARG A 224 -26.87 43.37 -16.56
C ARG A 224 -27.12 43.17 -15.07
N TRP A 225 -28.13 43.83 -14.51
CA TRP A 225 -28.45 43.72 -13.08
C TRP A 225 -29.03 42.35 -12.73
N LEU A 226 -29.81 41.75 -13.63
CA LEU A 226 -30.33 40.40 -13.45
C LEU A 226 -29.19 39.37 -13.44
N TRP A 227 -28.21 39.50 -14.33
CA TRP A 227 -27.02 38.65 -14.35
C TRP A 227 -26.12 38.85 -13.12
N LEU A 228 -25.85 40.09 -12.72
CA LEU A 228 -25.02 40.37 -11.55
C LEU A 228 -25.67 39.84 -10.26
N LEU A 229 -26.96 40.08 -10.07
CA LEU A 229 -27.67 39.60 -8.88
C LEU A 229 -27.78 38.07 -8.85
N SER A 230 -28.12 37.43 -9.98
CA SER A 230 -28.21 35.97 -10.04
C SER A 230 -26.85 35.28 -9.84
N LEU A 231 -25.78 35.78 -10.47
CA LEU A 231 -24.44 35.21 -10.27
C LEU A 231 -23.91 35.46 -8.86
N ALA A 232 -24.18 36.64 -8.27
CA ALA A 232 -23.81 36.91 -6.89
C ALA A 232 -24.56 36.01 -5.90
N LEU A 233 -25.85 35.75 -6.15
CA LEU A 233 -26.65 34.84 -5.34
C LEU A 233 -26.12 33.40 -5.46
N VAL A 234 -25.87 32.91 -6.68
CA VAL A 234 -25.29 31.57 -6.90
C VAL A 234 -23.90 31.44 -6.27
N ALA A 235 -23.07 32.48 -6.34
CA ALA A 235 -21.76 32.48 -5.70
C ALA A 235 -21.86 32.47 -4.16
N ALA A 236 -22.79 33.24 -3.59
CA ALA A 236 -23.07 33.24 -2.15
C ALA A 236 -23.60 31.88 -1.68
N ASP A 237 -24.58 31.32 -2.38
CA ASP A 237 -25.14 30.00 -2.10
C ASP A 237 -24.07 28.90 -2.23
N GLY A 238 -23.22 28.99 -3.25
CA GLY A 238 -22.07 28.10 -3.44
C GLY A 238 -21.07 28.21 -2.28
N ALA A 239 -20.75 29.42 -1.82
CA ALA A 239 -19.88 29.63 -0.67
C ALA A 239 -20.50 29.07 0.63
N VAL A 240 -21.80 29.28 0.85
CA VAL A 240 -22.53 28.69 1.99
C VAL A 240 -22.51 27.16 1.93
N ALA A 241 -22.70 26.57 0.74
CA ALA A 241 -22.65 25.12 0.56
C ALA A 241 -21.26 24.54 0.87
N ILE A 242 -20.20 25.20 0.43
CA ILE A 242 -18.80 24.77 0.62
C ILE A 242 -18.34 24.96 2.07
N PHE A 243 -18.64 26.10 2.71
CA PHE A 243 -18.10 26.46 4.02
C PHE A 243 -19.03 26.16 5.20
N VAL A 244 -20.36 26.17 5.01
CA VAL A 244 -21.33 26.05 6.12
C VAL A 244 -21.99 24.68 6.17
N HIS A 245 -22.73 24.27 5.14
CA HIS A 245 -23.40 22.96 5.06
C HIS A 245 -23.83 22.66 3.61
N PRO A 246 -23.55 21.47 3.04
CA PRO A 246 -23.07 20.22 3.64
C PRO A 246 -21.57 20.14 3.94
N ARG A 247 -20.78 21.14 3.50
CA ARG A 247 -19.31 21.18 3.52
C ARG A 247 -18.68 20.10 2.65
N LEU A 248 -17.45 20.34 2.22
CA LEU A 248 -16.62 19.29 1.63
C LEU A 248 -16.24 18.30 2.73
N ARG A 249 -16.88 17.13 2.73
CA ARG A 249 -16.57 16.03 3.65
C ARG A 249 -15.50 15.13 3.05
N LEU A 250 -14.59 14.69 3.91
CA LEU A 250 -13.63 13.65 3.56
C LEU A 250 -14.38 12.31 3.40
N PRO A 251 -13.92 11.42 2.51
CA PRO A 251 -14.53 10.10 2.36
C PRO A 251 -14.45 9.31 3.68
N GLU A 252 -15.59 8.79 4.14
CA GLU A 252 -15.70 8.07 5.42
C GLU A 252 -15.23 6.60 5.31
N SER A 253 -15.24 6.02 4.11
CA SER A 253 -14.80 4.65 3.87
C SER A 253 -13.32 4.60 3.44
N PRO A 254 -12.52 3.65 3.97
CA PRO A 254 -11.11 3.48 3.58
C PRO A 254 -10.93 2.92 2.16
N GLU A 255 -12.00 2.38 1.55
CA GLU A 255 -11.92 1.80 0.21
C GLU A 255 -12.04 2.87 -0.87
N PHE A 256 -10.98 3.03 -1.68
CA PHE A 256 -10.99 3.96 -2.80
C PHE A 256 -11.97 3.52 -3.91
N GLN A 257 -12.77 4.47 -4.42
CA GLN A 257 -13.74 4.22 -5.47
C GLN A 257 -13.07 4.23 -6.86
N LEU A 258 -12.64 3.05 -7.33
CA LEU A 258 -12.07 2.86 -8.68
C LEU A 258 -13.11 2.75 -9.80
N LEU A 259 -14.27 2.15 -9.52
CA LEU A 259 -15.31 1.85 -10.50
C LEU A 259 -16.55 2.72 -10.26
N SER A 260 -17.40 2.82 -11.27
CA SER A 260 -18.70 3.52 -11.14
C SER A 260 -19.54 2.96 -9.99
N ALA A 261 -20.32 3.82 -9.34
CA ALA A 261 -21.18 3.45 -8.20
C ALA A 261 -22.25 2.40 -8.57
N SER A 262 -22.65 2.33 -9.84
CA SER A 262 -23.59 1.32 -10.35
C SER A 262 -22.98 -0.08 -10.44
N HIS A 263 -21.65 -0.20 -10.45
CA HIS A 263 -20.96 -1.47 -10.64
C HIS A 263 -21.18 -2.40 -9.45
N LEU A 264 -21.41 -3.69 -9.71
CA LEU A 264 -21.75 -4.67 -8.67
C LEU A 264 -20.67 -4.79 -7.58
N PHE A 265 -19.39 -4.71 -7.94
CA PHE A 265 -18.30 -4.69 -6.95
C PHE A 265 -18.40 -3.49 -6.00
N LYS A 266 -18.74 -2.31 -6.51
CA LYS A 266 -18.83 -1.10 -5.68
C LYS A 266 -20.11 -1.03 -4.87
N ARG A 267 -21.23 -1.44 -5.46
CA ARG A 267 -22.49 -1.61 -4.72
C ARG A 267 -22.34 -2.64 -3.58
N TYR A 268 -21.54 -3.68 -3.82
CA TYR A 268 -21.21 -4.62 -2.76
C TYR A 268 -20.42 -3.95 -1.63
N ASP A 269 -19.33 -3.24 -1.96
CA ASP A 269 -18.47 -2.57 -0.96
C ASP A 269 -19.21 -1.50 -0.15
N LEU A 270 -19.98 -0.63 -0.83
CA LEU A 270 -20.64 0.54 -0.24
C LEU A 270 -21.92 0.19 0.53
N ASP A 271 -22.80 -0.64 -0.05
CA ASP A 271 -24.16 -0.81 0.48
C ASP A 271 -24.42 -2.18 1.11
N LEU A 272 -23.83 -3.24 0.54
CA LEU A 272 -24.21 -4.62 0.87
C LEU A 272 -23.27 -5.27 1.88
N LYS A 273 -21.98 -4.92 1.86
CA LYS A 273 -20.93 -5.51 2.72
C LYS A 273 -21.33 -5.44 4.17
N GLU A 274 -21.76 -4.27 4.64
CA GLU A 274 -22.17 -4.09 6.04
C GLU A 274 -23.48 -4.80 6.39
N ARG A 275 -24.30 -5.22 5.44
CA ARG A 275 -25.56 -5.93 5.74
C ARG A 275 -25.32 -7.39 6.12
N PHE A 276 -24.22 -7.99 5.66
CA PHE A 276 -23.94 -9.39 5.89
C PHE A 276 -23.31 -9.66 7.27
N TRP A 277 -23.75 -10.75 7.92
CA TRP A 277 -23.28 -11.12 9.25
C TRP A 277 -21.78 -11.43 9.30
N PHE A 278 -21.21 -12.07 8.28
CA PHE A 278 -19.78 -12.40 8.26
C PHE A 278 -18.89 -11.14 8.22
N ALA A 279 -19.34 -10.09 7.54
CA ALA A 279 -18.64 -8.80 7.49
C ALA A 279 -18.82 -8.02 8.80
N LYS A 280 -20.03 -8.05 9.39
CA LYS A 280 -20.28 -7.51 10.73
C LYS A 280 -19.50 -8.25 11.80
N ALA A 281 -19.35 -9.57 11.70
CA ALA A 281 -18.59 -10.38 12.64
C ALA A 281 -17.11 -9.97 12.61
N ARG A 282 -16.53 -9.76 11.42
CA ARG A 282 -15.17 -9.21 11.28
C ARG A 282 -15.00 -7.85 11.97
N ASN A 283 -15.97 -6.94 11.82
CA ASN A 283 -15.92 -5.62 12.47
C ASN A 283 -16.29 -5.63 13.97
N ARG A 284 -17.06 -6.62 14.43
CA ARG A 284 -17.47 -6.81 15.84
C ARG A 284 -16.54 -7.75 16.60
N ASP A 285 -15.57 -8.36 15.93
CA ASP A 285 -14.56 -9.17 16.60
C ASP A 285 -13.81 -8.27 17.59
N PRO A 286 -13.69 -8.67 18.87
CA PRO A 286 -12.91 -7.91 19.86
C PRO A 286 -11.43 -7.75 19.47
N PHE A 287 -10.99 -8.44 18.41
CA PHE A 287 -9.67 -8.36 17.79
C PHE A 287 -9.50 -7.21 16.78
N HIS A 288 -10.57 -6.53 16.34
CA HIS A 288 -10.49 -5.33 15.49
C HIS A 288 -10.33 -4.03 16.30
N GLN A 289 -9.73 -4.11 17.49
CA GLN A 289 -9.24 -2.92 18.17
C GLN A 289 -8.02 -2.40 17.43
N LEU A 290 -7.86 -1.08 17.30
CA LEU A 290 -6.70 -0.47 16.64
C LEU A 290 -5.42 -0.93 17.38
N PRO A 291 -4.58 -1.79 16.78
CA PRO A 291 -3.39 -2.28 17.45
C PRO A 291 -2.35 -1.16 17.45
N ILE A 292 -2.05 -0.63 18.63
CA ILE A 292 -1.02 0.41 18.79
C ILE A 292 0.32 -0.31 19.00
N HIS A 293 1.22 -0.18 18.03
CA HIS A 293 2.58 -0.71 18.12
C HIS A 293 3.53 0.45 18.37
N ILE A 294 4.27 0.39 19.48
CA ILE A 294 5.34 1.34 19.77
C ILE A 294 6.65 0.59 19.58
N ILE A 295 7.48 1.11 18.69
CA ILE A 295 8.72 0.47 18.24
C ILE A 295 9.86 1.44 18.54
N TRP A 296 10.96 0.91 19.08
CA TRP A 296 12.20 1.62 19.34
C TRP A 296 13.35 0.95 18.58
N GLY A 297 14.47 1.66 18.41
CA GLY A 297 15.65 1.15 17.71
C GLY A 297 15.66 1.42 16.20
N VAL A 298 14.66 2.11 15.67
CA VAL A 298 14.57 2.53 14.26
C VAL A 298 14.19 4.00 14.20
N LEU A 299 14.88 4.77 13.36
CA LEU A 299 14.57 6.16 13.11
C LEU A 299 13.39 6.28 12.12
N PRO A 300 12.39 7.15 12.36
CA PRO A 300 11.24 7.33 11.48
C PRO A 300 11.59 8.24 10.30
N VAL A 301 12.62 7.87 9.55
CA VAL A 301 13.09 8.61 8.38
C VAL A 301 12.84 7.76 7.14
N ASP A 302 12.11 8.33 6.18
CA ASP A 302 11.94 7.73 4.86
C ASP A 302 13.14 8.08 3.98
N THR A 303 13.96 7.07 3.69
CA THR A 303 15.13 7.16 2.80
C THR A 303 14.79 6.80 1.34
N GLY A 304 13.51 6.48 1.08
CA GLY A 304 13.02 6.11 -0.24
C GLY A 304 12.89 7.30 -1.19
N ASP A 305 12.58 6.97 -2.45
CA ASP A 305 12.29 7.98 -3.47
C ASP A 305 10.79 8.28 -3.49
N TYR A 306 10.43 9.51 -3.12
CA TYR A 306 9.04 9.99 -3.11
C TYR A 306 8.35 9.93 -4.48
N LEU A 307 9.11 9.95 -5.58
CA LEU A 307 8.58 9.88 -6.94
C LEU A 307 8.33 8.43 -7.41
N ASN A 308 8.86 7.43 -6.70
CA ASN A 308 8.69 6.03 -7.04
C ASN A 308 8.08 5.23 -5.87
N PRO A 309 6.78 4.90 -5.91
CA PRO A 309 6.10 4.20 -4.82
C PRO A 309 6.62 2.77 -4.56
N SER A 310 7.38 2.19 -5.50
CA SER A 310 8.03 0.89 -5.28
C SER A 310 9.29 0.98 -4.43
N ASN A 311 9.91 2.17 -4.35
CA ASN A 311 11.12 2.40 -3.58
C ASN A 311 10.79 2.92 -2.17
N LYS A 312 10.60 2.00 -1.22
CA LYS A 312 10.29 2.32 0.18
C LYS A 312 11.51 2.67 1.03
N GLY A 313 12.70 2.74 0.43
CA GLY A 313 13.95 2.99 1.14
C GLY A 313 14.40 1.83 2.04
N ALA A 314 15.41 2.13 2.86
CA ALA A 314 15.96 1.21 3.85
C ALA A 314 15.66 1.72 5.27
N VAL A 315 15.49 0.75 6.17
CA VAL A 315 15.29 1.02 7.60
C VAL A 315 16.62 1.50 8.19
N VAL A 316 16.60 2.67 8.84
CA VAL A 316 17.76 3.23 9.54
C VAL A 316 17.64 2.90 11.02
N PHE A 317 18.57 2.11 11.54
CA PHE A 317 18.61 1.76 12.95
C PHE A 317 19.18 2.91 13.79
N ASP A 318 18.63 3.08 14.99
CA ASP A 318 19.13 4.04 15.97
C ASP A 318 20.22 3.40 16.83
N SER A 319 21.46 3.86 16.68
CA SER A 319 22.60 3.36 17.44
C SER A 319 22.72 3.94 18.85
N ALA A 320 21.95 4.97 19.19
CA ALA A 320 21.97 5.57 20.53
C ALA A 320 21.16 4.78 21.56
N ILE A 321 20.32 3.84 21.11
CA ILE A 321 19.44 3.06 21.98
C ILE A 321 20.16 1.78 22.41
N ASP A 322 20.54 1.72 23.68
CA ASP A 322 20.92 0.49 24.36
C ASP A 322 19.84 0.08 25.38
N VAL A 323 19.23 -1.09 25.20
CA VAL A 323 18.19 -1.62 26.08
C VAL A 323 18.79 -2.48 27.21
N ALA A 324 20.08 -2.79 27.14
CA ALA A 324 20.78 -3.59 28.15
C ALA A 324 21.11 -2.78 29.41
N GLU A 325 21.19 -1.46 29.32
CA GLU A 325 21.50 -0.61 30.47
C GLU A 325 20.36 -0.61 31.52
N PRO A 326 20.68 -0.48 32.82
CA PRO A 326 19.67 -0.46 33.88
C PRO A 326 18.61 0.66 33.76
N PRO A 327 18.95 1.93 33.46
CA PRO A 327 17.95 3.00 33.43
C PRO A 327 16.86 2.81 32.35
N PRO A 328 17.19 2.40 31.11
CA PRO A 328 16.19 2.02 30.10
C PRO A 328 15.26 0.87 30.54
N GLN A 329 15.78 -0.14 31.24
CA GLN A 329 14.98 -1.26 31.72
C GLN A 329 13.97 -0.84 32.80
N GLU A 330 14.40 -0.01 33.75
CA GLU A 330 13.51 0.57 34.76
C GLU A 330 12.44 1.45 34.11
N TRP A 331 12.84 2.26 33.13
CA TRP A 331 11.92 3.11 32.38
C TRP A 331 10.88 2.29 31.63
N LEU A 332 11.29 1.25 30.87
CA LEU A 332 10.38 0.37 30.13
C LEU A 332 9.37 -0.33 31.04
N LEU A 333 9.82 -0.81 32.21
CA LEU A 333 8.93 -1.41 33.20
C LEU A 333 7.91 -0.38 33.74
N SER A 334 8.36 0.84 34.04
CA SER A 334 7.48 1.93 34.47
C SER A 334 6.49 2.34 33.36
N PHE A 335 6.93 2.32 32.11
CA PHE A 335 6.14 2.66 30.94
C PHE A 335 4.98 1.66 30.77
N CYS A 336 5.26 0.36 30.84
CA CYS A 336 4.21 -0.66 30.77
C CYS A 336 3.17 -0.52 31.88
N LYS A 337 3.58 -0.23 33.12
CA LYS A 337 2.65 0.02 34.24
C LYS A 337 1.78 1.25 33.99
N ARG A 338 2.38 2.35 33.51
CA ARG A 338 1.64 3.58 33.15
C ARG A 338 0.68 3.35 32.01
N LEU A 339 1.06 2.58 30.99
CA LEU A 339 0.23 2.27 29.84
C LEU A 339 -1.01 1.45 30.26
N ARG A 340 -0.85 0.48 31.16
CA ARG A 340 -1.98 -0.29 31.71
C ARG A 340 -2.93 0.53 32.56
N ALA A 341 -2.45 1.61 33.19
CA ALA A 341 -3.27 2.52 33.98
C ALA A 341 -4.11 3.49 33.12
N GLN A 342 -3.86 3.58 31.81
CA GLN A 342 -4.63 4.45 30.93
C GLN A 342 -6.02 3.88 30.63
N SER A 343 -7.01 4.76 30.51
CA SER A 343 -8.41 4.39 30.26
C SER A 343 -8.66 3.73 28.90
N PHE A 344 -7.82 4.03 27.91
CA PHE A 344 -7.91 3.45 26.57
C PHE A 344 -7.23 2.08 26.44
N HIS A 345 -6.41 1.68 27.43
CA HIS A 345 -5.70 0.40 27.36
C HIS A 345 -6.69 -0.76 27.57
N ARG A 346 -6.71 -1.69 26.62
CA ARG A 346 -7.48 -2.93 26.69
C ARG A 346 -6.53 -4.11 26.50
N SER A 347 -6.71 -5.15 27.32
CA SER A 347 -5.89 -6.35 27.21
C SER A 347 -6.29 -7.13 25.96
N ALA A 348 -5.39 -7.20 24.98
CA ALA A 348 -5.57 -8.05 23.81
C ALA A 348 -5.37 -9.51 24.23
N LEU A 349 -6.42 -10.33 24.10
CA LEU A 349 -6.39 -11.76 24.40
C LEU A 349 -5.75 -12.53 23.22
N GLY A 350 -4.44 -12.38 23.03
CA GLY A 350 -3.70 -13.00 21.93
C GLY A 350 -2.34 -13.56 22.36
N VAL A 351 -1.99 -14.75 21.88
CA VAL A 351 -0.87 -15.59 22.35
C VAL A 351 0.52 -15.07 21.91
N LEU A 352 0.59 -14.11 20.99
CA LEU A 352 1.83 -13.84 20.24
C LEU A 352 2.69 -12.68 20.76
N PHE A 353 2.17 -11.78 21.60
CA PHE A 353 2.99 -10.74 22.21
C PHE A 353 2.51 -10.47 23.63
N SER A 354 3.29 -10.88 24.63
CA SER A 354 3.11 -10.35 25.99
C SER A 354 3.22 -8.82 25.86
N GLY A 355 2.14 -8.08 26.16
CA GLY A 355 2.06 -6.63 25.97
C GLY A 355 3.15 -5.80 26.67
N CYS A 356 4.01 -6.45 27.45
CA CYS A 356 5.24 -5.91 27.99
C CYS A 356 6.31 -7.02 28.11
N PHE A 357 7.31 -7.04 27.22
CA PHE A 357 8.33 -8.11 27.22
C PHE A 357 9.21 -8.10 28.48
N ILE A 358 9.46 -6.93 29.07
CA ILE A 358 10.36 -6.78 30.23
C ILE A 358 9.80 -7.47 31.48
N GLU A 359 8.47 -7.61 31.60
CA GLU A 359 7.86 -8.35 32.71
C GLU A 359 8.03 -9.87 32.56
N THR A 360 7.90 -10.36 31.32
CA THR A 360 8.20 -11.76 31.01
C THR A 360 9.67 -12.07 31.29
N LEU A 361 10.58 -11.15 30.91
CA LEU A 361 12.01 -11.26 31.22
C LEU A 361 12.26 -11.30 32.73
N LYS A 362 11.64 -10.39 33.49
CA LYS A 362 11.71 -10.39 34.96
C LYS A 362 11.24 -11.70 35.58
N SER A 363 10.07 -12.20 35.14
CA SER A 363 9.53 -13.48 35.62
C SER A 363 10.44 -14.66 35.28
N TRP A 364 11.16 -14.59 34.17
CA TRP A 364 12.15 -15.60 33.80
C TRP A 364 13.39 -15.55 34.70
N MET A 365 13.92 -14.35 34.98
CA MET A 365 15.07 -14.16 35.88
C MET A 365 14.78 -14.55 37.34
N GLU A 366 13.53 -14.44 37.79
CA GLU A 366 13.12 -14.85 39.15
C GLU A 366 13.13 -16.39 39.35
N ARG A 367 13.25 -17.18 38.28
CA ARG A 367 13.29 -18.64 38.38
C ARG A 367 14.65 -19.09 38.94
N ARG A 368 14.61 -19.93 39.98
CA ARG A 368 15.82 -20.53 40.54
C ARG A 368 16.41 -21.56 39.58
N CYS A 369 17.70 -21.48 39.32
CA CYS A 369 18.44 -22.54 38.66
C CYS A 369 18.48 -23.78 39.56
N VAL A 370 18.16 -24.96 39.01
CA VAL A 370 18.32 -26.25 39.70
C VAL A 370 19.63 -26.87 39.23
N ASP A 371 20.64 -26.84 40.09
CA ASP A 371 21.91 -27.54 39.85
C ASP A 371 21.66 -29.05 39.93
N SER A 372 21.60 -29.72 38.78
CA SER A 372 21.36 -31.17 38.72
C SER A 372 22.54 -32.02 39.25
N PHE A 373 23.62 -31.41 39.74
CA PHE A 373 24.84 -32.06 40.20
C PHE A 373 24.91 -32.33 41.72
N LYS A 374 23.89 -31.97 42.51
CA LYS A 374 23.88 -32.21 43.98
C LYS A 374 22.92 -33.31 44.47
N GLN A 375 22.38 -34.15 43.58
CA GLN A 375 21.49 -35.26 43.93
C GLN A 375 22.14 -36.64 43.74
N THR A 376 23.34 -36.84 44.27
CA THR A 376 23.95 -38.19 44.43
C THR A 376 24.78 -38.26 45.71
N SER A 377 24.12 -38.14 46.87
CA SER A 377 24.68 -38.63 48.14
C SER A 377 23.61 -38.64 49.24
N GLY A 378 22.93 -39.78 49.39
CA GLY A 378 22.03 -40.05 50.51
C GLY A 378 21.34 -41.42 50.35
N PRO A 379 21.24 -42.25 51.41
CA PRO A 379 21.40 -43.69 51.30
C PRO A 379 20.12 -44.47 50.94
N ASN A 380 20.36 -45.67 50.39
CA ASN A 380 19.39 -46.71 50.07
C ASN A 380 18.38 -46.97 51.20
N LEU A 381 17.11 -46.65 50.95
CA LEU A 381 16.00 -47.24 51.69
C LEU A 381 15.54 -48.51 50.96
N THR A 382 15.58 -49.59 51.73
CA THR A 382 15.36 -50.97 51.36
C THR A 382 13.96 -51.26 50.83
N ASN A 383 13.91 -52.27 49.96
CA ASN A 383 12.72 -52.91 49.40
C ASN A 383 11.70 -53.30 50.47
N ALA A 384 10.46 -52.84 50.30
CA ALA A 384 9.27 -53.49 50.82
C ALA A 384 8.21 -53.55 49.70
N ARG A 385 8.30 -54.56 48.83
CA ARG A 385 7.25 -54.85 47.83
C ARG A 385 6.27 -55.85 48.40
N GLY A 386 5.24 -55.35 49.08
CA GLY A 386 3.97 -56.07 49.21
C GLY A 386 3.23 -56.00 47.88
N ALA A 387 2.97 -57.14 47.25
CA ALA A 387 2.21 -57.23 46.00
C ALA A 387 0.78 -56.70 46.23
N ARG A 388 0.50 -55.47 45.79
CA ARG A 388 -0.86 -54.94 45.71
C ARG A 388 -1.43 -55.25 44.33
N ARG A 389 -2.55 -55.98 44.31
CA ARG A 389 -3.35 -56.27 43.12
C ARG A 389 -3.78 -54.95 42.46
N VAL A 390 -3.40 -54.74 41.19
CA VAL A 390 -3.84 -53.58 40.40
C VAL A 390 -5.34 -53.75 40.11
N ARG A 391 -6.18 -52.88 40.67
CA ARG A 391 -7.61 -52.79 40.31
C ARG A 391 -7.78 -51.94 39.04
N ALA A 392 -8.76 -52.30 38.20
CA ALA A 392 -9.19 -51.51 37.05
C ALA A 392 -9.56 -50.08 37.47
N ALA A 393 -9.41 -49.10 36.56
CA ALA A 393 -9.80 -47.72 36.88
C ALA A 393 -11.31 -47.58 37.04
N VAL A 394 -11.69 -46.63 37.89
CA VAL A 394 -13.09 -46.27 38.15
C VAL A 394 -13.74 -45.61 36.91
N TYR A 395 -12.93 -44.97 36.05
CA TYR A 395 -13.35 -44.30 34.82
C TYR A 395 -12.55 -44.84 33.63
N GLU A 396 -12.94 -46.02 33.14
CA GLU A 396 -12.26 -46.73 32.06
C GLU A 396 -12.37 -45.99 30.71
N ASP A 397 -13.47 -45.27 30.50
CA ASP A 397 -13.72 -44.38 29.37
C ASP A 397 -12.71 -43.22 29.28
N VAL A 398 -12.48 -42.53 30.41
CA VAL A 398 -11.51 -41.43 30.49
C VAL A 398 -10.08 -41.96 30.38
N GLU A 399 -9.76 -43.07 31.04
CA GLU A 399 -8.41 -43.65 30.99
C GLU A 399 -8.05 -44.14 29.57
N GLY A 400 -8.98 -44.79 28.87
CA GLY A 400 -8.79 -45.22 27.48
C GLY A 400 -8.57 -44.06 26.52
N ALA A 401 -9.31 -42.96 26.68
CA ALA A 401 -9.13 -41.75 25.87
C ALA A 401 -7.76 -41.07 26.12
N VAL A 402 -7.34 -40.99 27.38
CA VAL A 402 -6.03 -40.44 27.78
C VAL A 402 -4.89 -41.30 27.23
N TYR A 403 -5.02 -42.63 27.29
CA TYR A 403 -4.02 -43.53 26.74
C TYR A 403 -3.91 -43.42 25.21
N LYS A 404 -5.04 -43.36 24.50
CA LYS A 404 -5.05 -43.18 23.03
C LYS A 404 -4.40 -41.86 22.61
N TRP A 405 -4.68 -40.78 23.33
CA TRP A 405 -4.02 -39.50 23.13
C TRP A 405 -2.51 -39.58 23.42
N PHE A 406 -2.11 -40.24 24.51
CA PHE A 406 -0.70 -40.43 24.85
C PHE A 406 0.05 -41.17 23.73
N VAL A 407 -0.52 -42.23 23.17
CA VAL A 407 0.06 -42.98 22.05
C VAL A 407 0.23 -42.10 20.80
N ASP A 408 -0.79 -41.31 20.43
CA ASP A 408 -0.74 -40.41 19.26
C ASP A 408 0.34 -39.33 19.42
N VAL A 409 0.43 -38.70 20.59
CA VAL A 409 1.43 -37.66 20.88
C VAL A 409 2.85 -38.23 20.89
N ARG A 410 3.01 -39.47 21.40
CA ARG A 410 4.31 -40.17 21.37
C ARG A 410 4.71 -40.61 19.96
N TRP A 411 3.77 -41.01 19.10
CA TRP A 411 4.03 -41.29 17.69
C TRP A 411 4.56 -40.08 16.93
N ARG A 412 4.14 -38.88 17.32
CA ARG A 412 4.61 -37.61 16.76
C ARG A 412 5.94 -37.11 17.38
N ASN A 413 6.61 -37.94 18.19
CA ASN A 413 7.83 -37.61 18.93
C ASN A 413 7.71 -36.38 19.85
N ILE A 414 6.49 -36.04 20.30
CA ILE A 414 6.30 -34.91 21.19
C ILE A 414 6.59 -35.37 22.64
N PRO A 415 7.40 -34.62 23.40
CA PRO A 415 7.65 -34.90 24.81
C PRO A 415 6.38 -34.69 25.64
N VAL A 416 5.95 -35.74 26.36
CA VAL A 416 4.74 -35.70 27.22
C VAL A 416 5.16 -35.66 28.69
N PHE A 417 4.48 -34.81 29.47
CA PHE A 417 4.78 -34.54 30.88
C PHE A 417 3.66 -35.04 31.80
N GLY A 418 3.99 -35.35 33.06
CA GLY A 418 3.01 -35.79 34.07
C GLY A 418 1.81 -34.84 34.25
N PRO A 419 2.03 -33.53 34.48
CA PRO A 419 0.96 -32.55 34.59
C PRO A 419 0.14 -32.40 33.30
N MET A 420 0.75 -32.63 32.15
CA MET A 420 0.07 -32.57 30.85
C MET A 420 -0.94 -33.73 30.71
N ILE A 421 -0.58 -34.93 31.20
CA ILE A 421 -1.49 -36.08 31.27
C ILE A 421 -2.64 -35.80 32.24
N GLU A 422 -2.37 -35.19 33.41
CA GLU A 422 -3.40 -34.85 34.38
C GLU A 422 -4.38 -33.79 33.86
N GLN A 423 -3.87 -32.74 33.22
CA GLN A 423 -4.71 -31.70 32.62
C GLN A 423 -5.55 -32.28 31.47
N LYS A 424 -4.94 -33.10 30.60
CA LYS A 424 -5.67 -33.74 29.51
C LYS A 424 -6.73 -34.72 30.02
N ALA A 425 -6.49 -35.40 31.12
CA ALA A 425 -7.48 -36.25 31.77
C ALA A 425 -8.68 -35.45 32.28
N LYS A 426 -8.48 -34.24 32.81
CA LYS A 426 -9.58 -33.34 33.20
C LYS A 426 -10.37 -32.85 31.99
N ASP A 427 -9.68 -32.45 30.92
CA ASP A 427 -10.32 -31.99 29.67
C ASP A 427 -11.17 -33.11 29.05
N LEU A 428 -10.63 -34.34 29.00
CA LEU A 428 -11.34 -35.51 28.46
C LEU A 428 -12.49 -35.95 29.37
N ALA A 429 -12.33 -35.85 30.70
CA ALA A 429 -13.43 -36.12 31.63
C ALA A 429 -14.59 -35.12 31.44
N PHE A 430 -14.29 -33.84 31.20
CA PHE A 430 -15.30 -32.83 30.89
C PHE A 430 -16.03 -33.15 29.57
N LEU A 431 -15.29 -33.50 28.52
CA LEU A 431 -15.86 -33.85 27.21
C LEU A 431 -16.72 -35.13 27.24
N LEU A 432 -16.41 -36.06 28.15
CA LEU A 432 -17.17 -37.31 28.35
C LEU A 432 -18.31 -37.17 29.37
N GLY A 433 -18.59 -35.96 29.87
CA GLY A 433 -19.68 -35.67 30.81
C GLY A 433 -19.44 -36.18 32.23
N ARG A 434 -18.19 -36.44 32.62
CA ARG A 434 -17.77 -36.93 33.95
C ARG A 434 -17.23 -35.78 34.80
N ASN A 435 -18.15 -34.92 35.27
CA ASN A 435 -17.83 -33.68 35.98
C ASN A 435 -17.26 -33.89 37.40
N ASP A 436 -17.40 -35.09 37.96
CA ASP A 436 -16.91 -35.46 39.30
C ASP A 436 -15.43 -35.87 39.32
N PHE A 437 -14.78 -35.94 38.15
CA PHE A 437 -13.38 -36.33 38.06
C PHE A 437 -12.44 -35.20 38.53
N ARG A 438 -12.01 -35.27 39.80
CA ARG A 438 -11.05 -34.30 40.37
C ARG A 438 -9.57 -34.68 40.25
N GLY A 439 -9.23 -35.80 39.61
CA GLY A 439 -7.85 -36.22 39.39
C GLY A 439 -7.01 -36.23 40.69
N GLY A 440 -7.34 -37.09 41.65
CA GLY A 440 -6.62 -37.16 42.92
C GLY A 440 -5.13 -37.51 42.75
N SER A 441 -4.30 -37.20 43.76
CA SER A 441 -2.83 -37.38 43.74
C SER A 441 -2.35 -38.80 43.41
N GLY A 442 -3.21 -39.81 43.58
CA GLY A 442 -2.94 -41.21 43.21
C GLY A 442 -3.31 -41.59 41.77
N CYS A 443 -3.90 -40.70 40.96
CA CYS A 443 -4.39 -41.02 39.61
C CYS A 443 -3.25 -41.21 38.61
N LEU A 444 -2.31 -40.26 38.55
CA LEU A 444 -1.18 -40.32 37.62
C LEU A 444 -0.19 -41.47 37.92
N PRO A 445 0.20 -41.75 39.18
CA PRO A 445 1.05 -42.91 39.49
C PRO A 445 0.41 -44.24 39.08
N ARG A 446 -0.90 -44.41 39.31
CA ARG A 446 -1.63 -45.63 38.94
C ARG A 446 -1.81 -45.78 37.42
N PHE A 447 -2.04 -44.69 36.70
CA PHE A 447 -2.08 -44.67 35.23
C PHE A 447 -0.73 -45.12 34.63
N LYS A 448 0.37 -44.59 35.17
CA LYS A 448 1.73 -44.97 34.78
C LYS A 448 2.03 -46.45 35.05
N GLU A 449 1.57 -46.96 36.19
CA GLU A 449 1.74 -48.38 36.57
C GLU A 449 0.92 -49.32 35.68
N ARG A 450 -0.32 -48.96 35.33
CA ARG A 450 -1.20 -49.76 34.45
C ARG A 450 -0.73 -49.85 33.00
N HIS A 451 -0.13 -48.78 32.48
CA HIS A 451 0.31 -48.69 31.08
C HIS A 451 1.84 -48.81 30.90
N ASP A 452 2.54 -49.22 31.96
CA ASP A 452 4.00 -49.39 32.00
C ASP A 452 4.81 -48.18 31.52
N ILE A 453 4.38 -46.98 31.94
CA ILE A 453 4.96 -45.70 31.53
C ILE A 453 5.85 -45.16 32.67
N VAL A 454 7.12 -44.87 32.37
CA VAL A 454 8.11 -44.38 33.34
C VAL A 454 8.59 -42.97 32.98
N GLY A 455 8.87 -42.15 34.00
CA GLY A 455 9.52 -40.85 33.78
C GLY A 455 11.00 -41.04 33.46
N LYS A 456 11.47 -40.49 32.33
CA LYS A 456 12.87 -40.46 31.92
C LYS A 456 13.34 -39.01 31.80
N ALA A 457 14.56 -38.72 32.27
CA ALA A 457 15.19 -37.43 32.03
C ALA A 457 15.63 -37.35 30.55
N VAL A 458 15.40 -36.19 29.92
CA VAL A 458 15.92 -35.92 28.57
C VAL A 458 17.38 -35.50 28.73
N THR A 459 18.31 -36.34 28.30
CA THR A 459 19.75 -36.05 28.32
C THR A 459 20.17 -35.41 27.00
N GLY A 460 20.93 -34.31 27.08
CA GLY A 460 21.46 -33.55 25.94
C GLY A 460 22.26 -34.37 24.93
N GLU A 461 22.40 -33.80 23.72
CA GLU A 461 23.03 -34.45 22.56
C GLU A 461 24.52 -34.73 22.79
N SER A 462 24.95 -35.96 22.50
CA SER A 462 26.23 -36.21 21.84
C SER A 462 25.92 -36.88 20.50
N LYS A 463 25.51 -36.08 19.52
CA LYS A 463 25.75 -36.47 18.13
C LYS A 463 27.24 -36.26 17.89
N ALA A 464 27.93 -37.37 17.63
CA ALA A 464 29.36 -37.50 17.32
C ALA A 464 30.01 -36.22 16.78
N ALA A 465 30.69 -35.48 17.65
CA ALA A 465 31.76 -34.58 17.23
C ALA A 465 33.00 -35.45 17.00
N ASP A 466 33.63 -35.29 15.84
CA ASP A 466 34.86 -35.99 15.49
C ASP A 466 36.01 -35.42 16.34
N LEU A 467 36.34 -36.10 17.43
CA LEU A 467 37.32 -35.64 18.42
C LEU A 467 38.70 -35.40 17.80
N ASP A 468 39.07 -36.19 16.78
CA ASP A 468 40.36 -36.08 16.08
C ASP A 468 40.48 -34.73 15.33
N SER A 469 39.39 -34.25 14.73
CA SER A 469 39.36 -32.95 14.05
C SER A 469 39.47 -31.76 15.02
N VAL A 470 38.90 -31.91 16.21
CA VAL A 470 38.93 -30.89 17.27
C VAL A 470 40.32 -30.80 17.88
N GLU A 471 40.94 -31.94 18.16
CA GLU A 471 42.29 -32.00 18.74
C GLU A 471 43.33 -31.41 17.78
N LYS A 472 43.24 -31.73 16.48
CA LYS A 472 44.10 -31.14 15.45
C LYS A 472 43.94 -29.62 15.31
N TRP A 473 42.69 -29.12 15.38
CA TRP A 473 42.43 -27.68 15.35
C TRP A 473 42.96 -26.97 16.61
N LEU A 474 42.85 -27.61 17.79
CA LEU A 474 43.40 -27.07 19.03
C LEU A 474 44.94 -26.98 18.97
N GLU A 475 45.61 -27.98 18.40
CA GLU A 475 47.08 -27.94 18.27
C GLU A 475 47.58 -26.87 17.31
N GLU A 476 46.94 -26.72 16.15
CA GLU A 476 47.36 -25.76 15.12
C GLU A 476 46.95 -24.32 15.49
N ASN A 477 45.72 -24.14 16.02
CA ASN A 477 45.10 -22.82 16.09
C ASN A 477 44.96 -22.22 17.49
N TRP A 478 44.77 -23.03 18.52
CA TRP A 478 44.45 -22.51 19.85
C TRP A 478 45.58 -21.67 20.45
N ARG A 479 46.83 -22.11 20.28
CA ARG A 479 48.00 -21.45 20.90
C ARG A 479 48.19 -20.01 20.44
N HIS A 480 47.94 -19.73 19.16
CA HIS A 480 48.11 -18.37 18.62
C HIS A 480 46.91 -17.46 18.93
N ILE A 481 45.70 -18.02 19.08
CA ILE A 481 44.50 -17.27 19.47
C ILE A 481 44.57 -16.94 20.96
N ALA A 482 44.89 -17.90 21.81
CA ALA A 482 44.98 -17.71 23.26
C ALA A 482 46.07 -16.69 23.65
N ALA A 483 47.18 -16.59 22.90
CA ALA A 483 48.22 -15.60 23.14
C ALA A 483 47.77 -14.14 22.94
N ARG A 484 46.64 -13.90 22.23
CA ARG A 484 46.10 -12.55 21.98
C ARG A 484 45.17 -12.06 23.08
N TYR A 485 44.75 -12.92 24.00
CA TYR A 485 43.76 -12.62 25.03
C TYR A 485 44.30 -13.00 26.42
N ARG A 486 43.92 -12.25 27.45
CA ARG A 486 44.24 -12.65 28.83
C ARG A 486 43.38 -13.85 29.21
N VAL A 487 43.86 -14.70 30.12
CA VAL A 487 43.13 -15.90 30.55
C VAL A 487 41.75 -15.54 31.14
N GLU A 488 41.63 -14.34 31.71
CA GLU A 488 40.40 -13.75 32.27
C GLU A 488 39.33 -13.42 31.21
N ASP A 489 39.74 -13.24 29.94
CA ASP A 489 38.87 -12.83 28.82
C ASP A 489 38.48 -14.01 27.90
N ILE A 490 38.87 -15.25 28.25
CA ILE A 490 38.59 -16.45 27.48
C ILE A 490 37.37 -17.16 28.06
N PHE A 491 36.22 -17.00 27.40
CA PHE A 491 34.96 -17.61 27.82
C PHE A 491 34.61 -18.82 26.96
N ASN A 492 34.21 -19.93 27.60
CA ASN A 492 33.61 -21.06 26.90
C ASN A 492 32.13 -20.74 26.63
N ALA A 493 31.79 -20.48 25.37
CA ALA A 493 30.42 -20.27 24.93
C ALA A 493 29.96 -21.51 24.14
N ASP A 494 29.24 -22.42 24.81
CA ASP A 494 28.75 -23.65 24.18
C ASP A 494 27.47 -23.40 23.34
N GLU A 495 26.70 -22.34 23.61
CA GLU A 495 25.48 -21.99 22.86
C GLU A 495 25.12 -20.50 23.00
N THR A 496 24.98 -19.76 21.89
CA THR A 496 24.30 -18.46 21.82
C THR A 496 23.04 -18.58 20.97
N ALA A 497 21.95 -19.05 21.58
CA ALA A 497 20.65 -19.06 20.92
C ALA A 497 19.52 -18.68 21.90
N LEU A 498 18.67 -17.75 21.45
CA LEU A 498 17.48 -17.27 22.16
C LEU A 498 16.35 -18.28 21.92
N PHE A 499 16.24 -19.31 22.76
CA PHE A 499 15.21 -20.34 22.63
C PHE A 499 13.88 -19.88 23.27
N TRP A 500 12.95 -19.38 22.45
CA TRP A 500 11.64 -18.88 22.91
C TRP A 500 10.64 -19.96 23.41
N GLN A 501 11.00 -21.24 23.48
CA GLN A 501 10.15 -22.27 24.10
C GLN A 501 11.02 -23.41 24.66
N MET A 502 11.40 -23.32 25.95
CA MET A 502 12.09 -24.42 26.62
C MET A 502 11.11 -25.56 26.96
N LEU A 503 11.43 -26.77 26.52
CA LEU A 503 10.74 -27.99 26.91
C LEU A 503 11.23 -28.44 28.30
N PRO A 504 10.36 -28.94 29.20
CA PRO A 504 10.78 -29.42 30.52
C PRO A 504 11.74 -30.63 30.46
N ASN A 505 12.64 -30.73 31.44
CA ASN A 505 13.78 -31.67 31.46
C ASN A 505 13.42 -33.16 31.67
N LYS A 506 12.14 -33.53 31.83
CA LYS A 506 11.69 -34.89 32.19
C LYS A 506 10.47 -35.32 31.40
N THR A 507 10.56 -36.34 30.56
CA THR A 507 9.44 -36.83 29.74
C THR A 507 8.98 -38.21 30.20
N VAL A 508 7.74 -38.60 29.89
CA VAL A 508 7.23 -39.95 30.21
C VAL A 508 7.29 -40.82 28.95
N SER A 509 7.81 -42.05 29.06
CA SER A 509 7.94 -43.01 27.94
C SER A 509 7.74 -44.45 28.43
N TRP A 510 7.51 -45.39 27.50
CA TRP A 510 7.38 -46.80 27.85
C TRP A 510 8.65 -47.35 28.48
N ARG A 511 8.51 -48.28 29.44
CA ARG A 511 9.63 -48.86 30.19
C ARG A 511 10.68 -49.51 29.27
N GLN A 512 10.26 -50.17 28.20
CA GLN A 512 11.15 -50.89 27.27
C GLN A 512 11.81 -50.01 26.20
N ASP A 513 11.46 -48.73 26.11
CA ASP A 513 11.98 -47.82 25.08
C ASP A 513 13.43 -47.40 25.40
N LYS A 514 14.38 -47.56 24.46
CA LYS A 514 15.78 -47.06 24.63
C LYS A 514 15.77 -45.53 24.78
N ARG A 515 16.73 -44.95 25.56
CA ARG A 515 16.86 -43.48 25.70
C ARG A 515 16.97 -42.85 24.32
N ARG A 516 15.96 -42.08 23.91
CA ARG A 516 16.01 -41.30 22.67
C ARG A 516 16.39 -39.86 23.02
N GLN A 517 17.39 -39.35 22.30
CA GLN A 517 18.02 -38.05 22.48
C GLN A 517 16.99 -36.93 22.30
N GLY A 518 17.04 -35.94 23.18
CA GLY A 518 16.28 -34.70 23.04
C GLY A 518 17.16 -33.53 23.44
N LYS A 519 16.97 -32.39 22.77
CA LYS A 519 17.73 -31.17 23.04
C LYS A 519 17.50 -30.69 24.48
N GLN A 520 18.59 -30.47 25.19
CA GLN A 520 18.61 -29.90 26.53
C GLN A 520 19.41 -28.60 26.46
N SER A 521 18.83 -27.49 26.91
CA SER A 521 19.56 -26.23 27.09
C SER A 521 20.26 -26.24 28.46
N SER A 522 21.56 -25.98 28.49
CA SER A 522 22.36 -25.84 29.71
C SER A 522 22.31 -24.38 30.21
N CYS A 523 22.02 -24.16 31.49
CA CYS A 523 22.18 -22.84 32.12
C CYS A 523 23.62 -22.69 32.62
N VAL A 524 24.38 -21.75 32.05
CA VAL A 524 25.68 -21.34 32.59
C VAL A 524 25.46 -20.34 33.72
N ARG A 525 26.05 -20.60 34.90
CA ARG A 525 26.11 -19.64 36.01
C ARG A 525 27.30 -18.72 35.75
N ALA A 526 27.06 -17.42 35.58
CA ALA A 526 28.12 -16.43 35.71
C ALA A 526 28.55 -16.40 37.18
N VAL A 527 29.67 -17.06 37.48
CA VAL A 527 30.33 -16.94 38.78
C VAL A 527 31.25 -15.73 38.67
N GLY A 528 30.80 -14.60 39.21
CA GLY A 528 31.72 -13.51 39.55
C GLY A 528 32.60 -14.00 40.70
N SER A 529 33.91 -13.98 40.47
CA SER A 529 34.94 -14.03 41.51
C SER A 529 35.48 -12.62 41.72
#